data_AF-A0A0T6AZ14-F1
#
_entry.id   AF-A0A0T6AZ14-F1
#
_cell.length_a   1.000
_cell.length_b   1.000
_cell.length_c   1.000
_cell.angle_alpha   90.00
_cell.angle_beta   90.00
_cell.angle_gamma   90.00
#
_symmetry.space_group_name_H-M   'P 1'
#
loop_
_entity.id
_entity.type
_entity.pdbx_description
1 polymer ?
#
loop_
_entity_poly.entity_id
_entity_poly.type
_entity_poly.pdbx_seq_one_letter_code
_entity_poly.pdbx_strand_id
1 'polypeptide(L)'
;MFSRRGSPMEVLDPQERLRILTNYSNAVEVDPNVPPKRYYRSGVEMVRMANTYLNEGSLENAYVLYMKFMTLFIEKIRKHPDFASVPSGLKAANTNQLREILPKTEKLKTQLLEQYKHEYNAFVEEKKKREKLQEYNRKKRAEDDKMKDFRHEIDSNVDSWLDAPIIPITTNLESIKYPDDDTTASVSNRERSSPTVDSYPNIHSAPSIDRSNKPSSILSSTLKAGLRTVKIPGKVMTTFLLLAQRNTMNNIETCGILAGSLVSPMRQQGIFVNV
;
A
#
# COMPACT_ATOMS: atom_id res chain seq x y z
N MET A 1 -0.81 10.93 -6.32
CA MET A 1 -0.24 11.47 -5.08
C MET A 1 -1.25 11.53 -3.93
N PHE A 2 -2.55 11.66 -4.20
CA PHE A 2 -3.57 11.88 -3.15
C PHE A 2 -4.33 10.61 -2.71
N SER A 3 -4.59 9.66 -3.62
CA SER A 3 -5.28 8.41 -3.30
C SER A 3 -4.30 7.21 -3.28
N ARG A 4 -3.66 6.98 -2.13
CA ARG A 4 -3.05 5.68 -1.78
C ARG A 4 -3.63 5.27 -0.42
N ARG A 5 -4.13 4.03 -0.30
CA ARG A 5 -4.57 3.46 0.99
C ARG A 5 -3.43 3.57 2.00
N GLY A 6 -3.74 4.11 3.19
CA GLY A 6 -2.77 4.38 4.25
C GLY A 6 -2.04 5.72 4.13
N SER A 7 -2.51 6.64 3.28
CA SER A 7 -1.94 8.00 3.24
C SER A 7 -2.36 8.80 4.49
N PRO A 8 -1.49 9.69 5.02
CA PRO A 8 -1.83 10.56 6.17
C PRO A 8 -3.10 11.41 5.96
N MET A 9 -3.52 11.60 4.70
CA MET A 9 -4.72 12.34 4.31
C MET A 9 -6.03 11.57 4.51
N GLU A 10 -5.99 10.24 4.64
CA GLU A 10 -7.18 9.38 4.78
C GLU A 10 -7.85 9.55 6.16
N VAL A 11 -7.10 10.05 7.15
CA VAL A 11 -7.54 10.23 8.55
C VAL A 11 -8.05 11.66 8.81
N LEU A 12 -7.92 12.56 7.84
CA LEU A 12 -8.31 13.95 8.00
C LEU A 12 -9.82 14.14 7.94
N ASP A 13 -10.30 15.19 8.60
CA ASP A 13 -11.67 15.66 8.45
C ASP A 13 -11.99 15.91 6.96
N PRO A 14 -13.18 15.50 6.48
CA PRO A 14 -13.55 15.66 5.07
C PRO A 14 -13.42 17.08 4.52
N GLN A 15 -13.73 18.11 5.33
CA GLN A 15 -13.61 19.51 4.92
C GLN A 15 -12.15 19.91 4.83
N GLU A 16 -11.32 19.47 5.78
CA GLU A 16 -9.90 19.78 5.81
C GLU A 16 -9.16 19.18 4.61
N ARG A 17 -9.47 17.92 4.26
CA ARG A 17 -8.89 17.28 3.07
C ARG A 17 -9.26 18.03 1.78
N LEU A 18 -10.51 18.46 1.66
CA LEU A 18 -10.95 19.26 0.52
C LEU A 18 -10.29 20.66 0.50
N ARG A 19 -10.08 21.27 1.66
CA ARG A 19 -9.39 22.55 1.82
C ARG A 19 -7.94 22.45 1.34
N ILE A 20 -7.21 21.40 1.74
CA ILE A 20 -5.84 21.13 1.28
C ILE A 20 -5.81 21.00 -0.24
N LEU A 21 -6.75 20.25 -0.82
CA LEU A 21 -6.85 20.07 -2.26
C LEU A 21 -7.11 21.41 -2.98
N THR A 22 -7.98 22.25 -2.41
CA THR A 22 -8.29 23.59 -2.93
C THR A 22 -7.06 24.50 -2.87
N ASN A 23 -6.33 24.50 -1.75
CA ASN A 23 -5.11 25.29 -1.59
C ASN A 23 -4.02 24.86 -2.58
N TYR A 24 -3.82 23.55 -2.74
CA TYR A 24 -2.90 23.00 -3.74
C TYR A 24 -3.27 23.41 -5.17
N SER A 25 -4.56 23.56 -5.44
CA SER A 25 -5.06 24.00 -6.75
C SER A 25 -4.89 25.51 -6.97
N ASN A 26 -4.94 26.31 -5.91
CA ASN A 26 -4.76 27.76 -5.98
C ASN A 26 -3.28 28.18 -6.09
N ALA A 27 -2.34 27.26 -5.85
CA ALA A 27 -0.90 27.43 -5.99
C ALA A 27 -0.44 27.44 -7.47
N VAL A 28 -1.11 28.24 -8.31
CA VAL A 28 -0.71 28.48 -9.70
C VAL A 28 -0.24 29.92 -9.82
N GLU A 29 0.94 30.07 -10.43
CA GLU A 29 1.58 31.35 -10.67
C GLU A 29 1.69 31.63 -12.17
N VAL A 30 1.68 32.92 -12.50
CA VAL A 30 1.83 33.43 -13.86
C VAL A 30 3.11 34.24 -13.89
N ASP A 31 4.05 33.82 -14.72
CA ASP A 31 5.32 34.49 -14.93
C ASP A 31 5.10 35.70 -15.86
N PRO A 32 5.42 36.93 -15.42
CA PRO A 32 5.30 38.14 -16.25
C PRO A 32 6.15 38.12 -17.52
N ASN A 33 7.19 37.30 -17.59
CA ASN A 33 8.08 37.19 -18.76
C ASN A 33 7.57 36.22 -19.82
N VAL A 34 6.57 35.41 -19.49
CA VAL A 34 6.01 34.39 -20.40
C VAL A 34 4.77 34.96 -21.08
N PRO A 35 4.73 35.07 -22.42
CA PRO A 35 3.60 35.67 -23.12
C PRO A 35 2.26 35.01 -22.74
N PRO A 36 1.21 35.78 -22.37
CA PRO A 36 -0.06 35.25 -21.89
C PRO A 36 -0.71 34.22 -22.84
N LYS A 37 -0.51 34.38 -24.15
CA LYS A 37 -0.99 33.45 -25.18
C LYS A 37 -0.50 32.01 -24.97
N ARG A 38 0.69 31.80 -24.37
CA ARG A 38 1.19 30.46 -24.04
C ARG A 38 0.34 29.79 -22.97
N TYR A 39 -0.09 30.53 -21.95
CA TYR A 39 -0.99 30.01 -20.93
C TYR A 39 -2.32 29.55 -21.52
N TYR A 40 -2.91 30.30 -22.45
CA TYR A 40 -4.15 29.87 -23.15
C TYR A 40 -3.98 28.54 -23.88
N ARG A 41 -2.82 28.29 -24.50
CA ARG A 41 -2.53 26.98 -25.12
C ARG A 41 -2.40 25.88 -24.08
N SER A 42 -1.62 26.10 -23.02
CA SER A 42 -1.50 25.16 -21.92
C SER A 42 -2.84 24.91 -21.21
N GLY A 43 -3.73 25.90 -21.19
CA GLY A 43 -5.07 25.81 -20.63
C GLY A 43 -5.92 24.74 -21.30
N VAL A 44 -5.86 24.64 -22.63
CA VAL A 44 -6.58 23.59 -23.38
C VAL A 44 -6.11 22.21 -22.96
N GLU A 45 -4.79 22.02 -22.79
CA GLU A 45 -4.23 20.75 -22.33
C GLU A 45 -4.58 20.44 -20.87
N MET A 46 -4.63 21.45 -19.99
CA MET A 46 -5.09 21.25 -18.61
C MET A 46 -6.52 20.69 -18.57
N VAL A 47 -7.41 21.25 -19.39
CA VAL A 47 -8.80 20.78 -19.50
C VAL A 47 -8.85 19.37 -20.08
N ARG A 48 -8.05 19.08 -21.10
CA ARG A 48 -7.94 17.73 -21.68
C ARG A 48 -7.50 16.70 -20.64
N MET A 49 -6.47 17.01 -19.85
CA MET A 49 -5.98 16.15 -18.78
C MET A 49 -7.00 15.98 -17.66
N ALA A 50 -7.69 17.06 -17.27
CA ALA A 50 -8.76 16.99 -16.27
C ALA A 50 -9.89 16.03 -16.69
N ASN A 51 -10.31 16.08 -17.95
CA ASN A 51 -11.28 15.14 -18.50
C ASN A 51 -10.75 13.69 -18.51
N THR A 52 -9.46 13.50 -18.79
CA THR A 52 -8.82 12.17 -18.77
C THR A 52 -8.87 11.59 -17.35
N TYR A 53 -8.48 12.36 -16.34
CA TYR A 53 -8.60 11.92 -14.94
C TYR A 53 -10.03 11.66 -14.49
N LEU A 54 -11.00 12.44 -14.98
CA LEU A 54 -12.42 12.19 -14.70
C LEU A 54 -12.86 10.83 -15.25
N ASN A 55 -12.44 10.50 -16.48
CA ASN A 55 -12.74 9.22 -17.12
C ASN A 55 -12.05 8.04 -16.42
N GLU A 56 -10.85 8.25 -15.88
CA GLU A 56 -10.12 7.25 -15.09
C GLU A 56 -10.67 7.07 -13.66
N GLY A 57 -11.62 7.91 -13.24
CA GLY A 57 -12.16 7.90 -11.87
C GLY A 57 -11.24 8.56 -10.84
N SER A 58 -10.18 9.25 -11.28
CA SER A 58 -9.28 10.00 -10.41
C SER A 58 -9.86 11.39 -10.10
N LEU A 59 -10.92 11.41 -9.28
CA LEU A 59 -11.71 12.62 -8.99
C LEU A 59 -10.87 13.75 -8.37
N GLU A 60 -9.92 13.43 -7.49
CA GLU A 60 -9.06 14.42 -6.83
C GLU A 60 -8.17 15.16 -7.83
N ASN A 61 -7.52 14.43 -8.74
CA ASN A 61 -6.64 15.01 -9.76
C ASN A 61 -7.43 15.81 -10.79
N ALA A 62 -8.61 15.31 -11.19
CA ALA A 62 -9.52 16.04 -12.06
C ALA A 62 -9.96 17.36 -11.43
N TYR A 63 -10.36 17.34 -10.15
CA TYR A 63 -10.75 18.54 -9.40
C TYR A 63 -9.62 19.54 -9.32
N VAL A 64 -8.41 19.09 -9.01
CA VAL A 64 -7.23 19.95 -8.94
C VAL A 64 -6.98 20.65 -10.27
N LEU A 65 -6.99 19.92 -11.38
CA LEU A 65 -6.72 20.54 -12.67
C LEU A 65 -7.81 21.51 -13.11
N TYR A 66 -9.08 21.20 -12.85
CA TYR A 66 -10.16 22.14 -13.12
C TYR A 66 -10.07 23.40 -12.27
N MET A 67 -9.79 23.26 -10.97
CA MET A 67 -9.58 24.39 -10.07
C MET A 67 -8.36 25.22 -10.50
N LYS A 68 -7.24 24.58 -10.87
CA LYS A 68 -6.05 25.26 -11.40
C LYS A 68 -6.37 26.06 -12.66
N PHE A 69 -7.11 25.47 -13.60
CA PHE A 69 -7.55 26.16 -14.81
C PHE A 69 -8.43 27.38 -14.47
N MET A 70 -9.42 27.22 -13.59
CA MET A 70 -10.29 28.32 -13.18
C MET A 70 -9.52 29.44 -12.49
N THR A 71 -8.69 29.14 -11.48
CA THR A 71 -7.88 30.14 -10.77
C THR A 71 -6.91 30.86 -11.71
N LEU A 72 -6.28 30.12 -12.63
CA LEU A 72 -5.39 30.71 -13.63
C LEU A 72 -6.11 31.75 -14.49
N PHE A 73 -7.27 31.40 -15.07
CA PHE A 73 -7.93 32.25 -16.06
C PHE A 73 -8.94 33.25 -15.50
N ILE A 74 -9.48 33.03 -14.30
CA ILE A 74 -10.40 33.96 -13.63
C ILE A 74 -9.63 35.05 -12.86
N GLU A 75 -8.53 34.68 -12.20
CA GLU A 75 -7.76 35.61 -11.35
C GLU A 75 -6.37 35.93 -11.88
N LYS A 76 -5.51 34.92 -12.04
CA LYS A 76 -4.06 35.13 -12.13
C LYS A 76 -3.64 35.79 -13.45
N ILE A 77 -4.12 35.27 -14.58
CA ILE A 77 -3.71 35.74 -15.91
C ILE A 77 -4.14 37.19 -16.18
N ARG A 78 -5.22 37.65 -15.54
CA ARG A 78 -5.76 39.01 -15.71
C ARG A 78 -4.84 40.07 -15.12
N LYS A 79 -3.92 39.68 -14.22
CA LYS A 79 -2.90 40.55 -13.61
C LYS A 79 -1.62 40.64 -14.42
N HIS A 80 -1.48 39.88 -15.51
CA HIS A 80 -0.29 39.90 -16.35
C HIS A 80 -0.18 41.24 -17.11
N PRO A 81 1.03 41.86 -17.20
CA PRO A 81 1.22 43.14 -17.89
C PRO A 81 0.69 43.12 -19.33
N ASP A 82 1.08 42.10 -20.11
CA ASP A 82 0.64 41.95 -21.51
C ASP A 82 -0.73 41.28 -21.70
N PHE A 83 -1.60 41.21 -20.68
CA PHE A 83 -2.91 40.56 -20.84
C PHE A 83 -3.79 41.18 -21.94
N ALA A 84 -3.64 42.49 -22.16
CA ALA A 84 -4.31 43.22 -23.24
C ALA A 84 -3.94 42.68 -24.63
N SER A 85 -2.70 42.20 -24.82
CA SER A 85 -2.19 41.67 -26.11
C SER A 85 -2.89 40.39 -26.57
N VAL A 86 -3.58 39.67 -25.68
CA VAL A 86 -4.23 38.42 -26.02
C VAL A 86 -5.44 38.68 -26.94
N PRO A 87 -5.53 37.98 -28.09
CA PRO A 87 -6.64 38.14 -29.02
C PRO A 87 -8.01 37.88 -28.37
N SER A 88 -9.00 38.69 -28.73
CA SER A 88 -10.38 38.57 -28.23
C SER A 88 -11.00 37.19 -28.49
N GLY A 89 -10.71 36.57 -29.64
CA GLY A 89 -11.16 35.21 -29.96
C GLY A 89 -10.68 34.14 -28.98
N LEU A 90 -9.41 34.22 -28.54
CA LEU A 90 -8.87 33.30 -27.51
C LEU A 90 -9.53 33.52 -26.15
N LYS A 91 -9.77 34.79 -25.78
CA LYS A 91 -10.48 35.15 -24.54
C LYS A 91 -11.90 34.59 -24.57
N ALA A 92 -12.63 34.74 -25.68
CA ALA A 92 -13.99 34.25 -25.84
C ALA A 92 -14.07 32.71 -25.76
N ALA A 93 -13.16 32.00 -26.45
CA ALA A 93 -13.10 30.54 -26.40
C ALA A 93 -12.86 30.03 -24.96
N ASN A 94 -11.92 30.65 -24.24
CA ASN A 94 -11.64 30.31 -22.85
C ASN A 94 -12.84 30.60 -21.93
N THR A 95 -13.54 31.71 -22.14
CA THR A 95 -14.77 32.01 -21.38
C THR A 95 -15.85 30.96 -21.62
N ASN A 96 -16.00 30.44 -22.84
CA ASN A 96 -16.92 29.33 -23.12
C ASN A 96 -16.51 28.06 -22.37
N GLN A 97 -15.22 27.70 -22.38
CA GLN A 97 -14.71 26.56 -21.62
C GLN A 97 -14.95 26.72 -20.12
N LEU A 98 -14.75 27.92 -19.56
CA LEU A 98 -15.04 28.20 -18.14
C LEU A 98 -16.52 27.96 -17.81
N ARG A 99 -17.46 28.37 -18.68
CA ARG A 99 -18.89 28.12 -18.47
C ARG A 99 -19.24 26.63 -18.41
N GLU A 100 -18.53 25.79 -19.16
CA GLU A 100 -18.73 24.34 -19.11
C GLU A 100 -18.05 23.68 -17.90
N ILE A 101 -16.88 24.17 -17.50
CA ILE A 101 -16.04 23.58 -16.46
C ILE A 101 -16.55 23.94 -15.06
N LEU A 102 -17.05 25.16 -14.86
CA LEU A 102 -17.58 25.62 -13.58
C LEU A 102 -18.60 24.65 -12.96
N PRO A 103 -19.71 24.29 -13.63
CA PRO A 103 -20.70 23.37 -13.05
C PRO A 103 -20.13 21.95 -12.89
N LYS A 104 -19.24 21.49 -13.79
CA LYS A 104 -18.56 20.20 -13.65
C LYS A 104 -17.71 20.15 -12.38
N THR A 105 -17.01 21.23 -12.08
CA THR A 105 -16.11 21.32 -10.92
C THR A 105 -16.90 21.43 -9.62
N GLU A 106 -18.01 22.16 -9.62
CA GLU A 106 -18.92 22.23 -8.48
C GLU A 106 -19.52 20.84 -8.16
N LYS A 107 -20.01 20.13 -9.17
CA LYS A 107 -20.49 18.75 -9.00
C LYS A 107 -19.39 17.84 -8.44
N LEU A 108 -18.17 17.95 -8.98
CA LEU A 108 -17.03 17.14 -8.55
C LEU A 108 -16.61 17.44 -7.10
N LYS A 109 -16.70 18.71 -6.68
CA LYS A 109 -16.47 19.11 -5.28
C LYS A 109 -17.44 18.41 -4.34
N THR A 110 -18.73 18.40 -4.68
CA THR A 110 -19.77 17.73 -3.89
C THR A 110 -19.54 16.22 -3.84
N GLN A 111 -19.16 15.60 -4.97
CA GLN A 111 -18.83 14.17 -5.02
C GLN A 111 -17.63 13.80 -4.16
N LEU A 112 -16.54 14.59 -4.22
CA LEU A 112 -15.35 14.37 -3.39
C LEU A 112 -15.68 14.51 -1.90
N LEU A 113 -16.48 15.52 -1.54
CA LEU A 113 -16.87 15.71 -0.14
C LEU A 113 -17.67 14.51 0.39
N GLU A 114 -18.61 13.99 -0.40
CA GLU A 114 -19.39 12.82 -0.02
C GLU A 114 -18.51 11.57 0.11
N GLN A 115 -17.59 11.38 -0.82
CA GLN A 115 -16.61 10.29 -0.76
C GLN A 115 -15.76 10.38 0.52
N TYR A 116 -15.24 11.57 0.85
CA TYR A 116 -14.42 11.76 2.04
C TYR A 116 -15.23 11.55 3.34
N LYS A 117 -16.49 11.98 3.38
CA LYS A 117 -17.38 11.70 4.53
C LYS A 117 -17.56 10.21 4.75
N HIS A 118 -17.81 9.46 3.68
CA HIS A 118 -17.96 8.02 3.76
C HIS A 118 -16.68 7.34 4.25
N GLU A 119 -15.52 7.69 3.68
CA GLU A 119 -14.20 7.19 4.10
C GLU A 119 -13.92 7.51 5.58
N TYR A 120 -14.19 8.75 6.00
CA TYR A 120 -13.98 9.20 7.38
C TYR A 120 -14.90 8.46 8.38
N ASN A 121 -16.18 8.28 8.05
CA ASN A 121 -17.10 7.54 8.91
C ASN A 121 -16.68 6.08 9.07
N ALA A 122 -16.28 5.42 7.98
CA ALA A 122 -15.77 4.05 8.03
C ALA A 122 -14.52 3.95 8.91
N PHE A 123 -13.60 4.90 8.79
CA PHE A 123 -12.41 4.98 9.65
C PHE A 123 -12.78 5.14 11.13
N VAL A 124 -13.71 6.04 11.45
CA VAL A 124 -14.18 6.29 12.83
C VAL A 124 -14.81 5.02 13.42
N GLU A 125 -15.61 4.29 12.64
CA GLU A 125 -16.22 3.04 13.09
C GLU A 125 -15.19 1.95 13.34
N GLU A 126 -14.24 1.77 12.43
CA GLU A 126 -13.15 0.78 12.59
C GLU A 126 -12.29 1.10 13.81
N LYS A 127 -11.96 2.38 14.02
CA LYS A 127 -11.26 2.84 15.21
C LYS A 127 -12.02 2.50 16.50
N LYS A 128 -13.32 2.78 16.56
CA LYS A 128 -14.18 2.44 17.71
C LYS A 128 -14.26 0.93 17.96
N LYS A 129 -14.39 0.11 16.90
CA LYS A 129 -14.42 -1.36 17.03
C LYS A 129 -13.10 -1.90 17.59
N ARG A 130 -11.98 -1.38 17.10
CA ARG A 130 -10.63 -1.76 17.58
C ARG A 130 -10.41 -1.38 19.04
N GLU A 131 -10.82 -0.18 19.45
CA GLU A 131 -10.74 0.26 20.85
C GLU A 131 -11.58 -0.62 21.78
N LYS A 132 -12.83 -0.93 21.40
CA LYS A 132 -13.71 -1.84 22.17
C LYS A 132 -13.11 -3.24 22.32
N LEU A 133 -12.54 -3.79 21.24
CA LEU A 133 -11.90 -5.10 21.27
C LEU A 133 -10.65 -5.10 22.17
N GLN A 134 -9.84 -4.04 22.13
CA GLN A 134 -8.69 -3.88 23.01
C GLN A 134 -9.12 -3.80 24.48
N GLU A 135 -10.17 -3.06 24.80
CA GLU A 135 -10.72 -2.99 26.15
C GLU A 135 -11.25 -4.35 26.62
N TYR A 136 -12.00 -5.06 25.77
CA TYR A 136 -12.48 -6.41 26.07
C TYR A 136 -11.32 -7.38 26.37
N ASN A 137 -10.29 -7.40 25.51
CA ASN A 137 -9.11 -8.23 25.71
C ASN A 137 -8.34 -7.85 26.99
N ARG A 138 -8.29 -6.56 27.34
CA ARG A 138 -7.68 -6.10 28.59
C ARG A 138 -8.44 -6.59 29.82
N LYS A 139 -9.77 -6.52 29.81
CA LYS A 139 -10.62 -7.03 30.91
C LYS A 139 -10.47 -8.54 31.06
N LYS A 140 -10.51 -9.28 29.95
CA LYS A 140 -10.34 -10.73 29.95
C LYS A 140 -8.98 -11.16 30.52
N ARG A 141 -7.88 -10.49 30.13
CA ARG A 141 -6.55 -10.76 30.70
C ARG A 141 -6.50 -10.49 32.20
N ALA A 142 -7.09 -9.38 32.67
CA ALA A 142 -7.14 -9.07 34.09
C ALA A 142 -7.98 -10.08 34.89
N GLU A 143 -9.04 -10.64 34.30
CA GLU A 143 -9.83 -11.73 34.90
C GLU A 143 -9.04 -13.05 34.94
N ASP A 144 -8.36 -13.41 33.84
CA ASP A 144 -7.50 -14.59 33.77
C ASP A 144 -6.35 -14.52 34.79
N ASP A 145 -5.74 -13.34 34.97
CA ASP A 145 -4.68 -13.11 35.95
C ASP A 145 -5.23 -13.20 37.40
N LYS A 146 -6.39 -12.61 37.69
CA LYS A 146 -7.07 -12.78 38.99
C LYS A 146 -7.40 -14.24 39.30
N MET A 147 -7.83 -15.01 38.29
CA MET A 147 -8.14 -16.43 38.45
C MET A 147 -6.88 -17.25 38.75
N LYS A 148 -5.74 -16.92 38.11
CA LYS A 148 -4.45 -17.55 38.42
C LYS A 148 -4.00 -17.25 39.84
N ASP A 149 -4.12 -16.00 40.28
CA ASP A 149 -3.77 -15.60 41.65
C ASP A 149 -4.61 -16.37 42.68
N PHE A 150 -5.93 -16.45 42.47
CA PHE A 150 -6.82 -17.24 43.32
C PHE A 150 -6.45 -18.73 43.36
N ARG A 151 -6.05 -19.30 42.21
CA ARG A 151 -5.62 -20.71 42.12
C ARG A 151 -4.30 -20.95 42.86
N HIS A 152 -3.35 -20.01 42.75
CA HIS A 152 -2.09 -20.06 43.51
C HIS A 152 -2.32 -19.94 45.02
N GLU A 153 -3.28 -19.12 45.46
CA GLU A 153 -3.66 -19.00 46.87
C GLU A 153 -4.26 -20.30 47.41
N ILE A 154 -5.15 -20.96 46.65
CA ILE A 154 -5.68 -22.28 47.04
C ILE A 154 -4.57 -23.34 47.08
N ASP A 155 -3.72 -23.48 46.06
CA ASP A 155 -2.63 -24.47 46.06
C ASP A 155 -1.65 -24.24 47.21
N SER A 156 -1.34 -22.98 47.56
CA SER A 156 -0.47 -22.66 48.71
C SER A 156 -1.10 -23.00 50.07
N ASN A 157 -2.42 -23.11 50.15
CA ASN A 157 -3.15 -23.44 51.38
C ASN A 157 -3.47 -24.95 51.48
N VAL A 158 -3.32 -25.74 50.41
CA VAL A 158 -3.50 -27.20 50.44
C VAL A 158 -2.35 -27.90 51.18
N ASP A 159 -1.14 -27.33 51.19
CA ASP A 159 -0.03 -27.82 52.04
C ASP A 159 -0.33 -27.69 53.56
N SER A 160 -1.31 -26.88 53.96
CA SER A 160 -1.77 -26.74 55.35
C SER A 160 -2.78 -27.83 55.77
N TRP A 161 -3.45 -28.50 54.82
CA TRP A 161 -4.47 -29.53 55.09
C TRP A 161 -3.90 -30.97 55.16
N LEU A 162 -2.63 -31.16 54.82
CA LEU A 162 -1.92 -32.44 55.00
C LEU A 162 -1.49 -32.70 56.45
N ASP A 163 -1.74 -31.77 57.38
CA ASP A 163 -1.47 -31.91 58.82
C ASP A 163 -2.72 -32.28 59.65
N ALA A 164 -3.86 -32.56 58.99
CA ALA A 164 -5.06 -33.06 59.67
C ALA A 164 -4.92 -34.58 59.97
N PRO A 165 -5.35 -35.08 61.16
CA PRO A 165 -5.18 -36.48 61.52
C PRO A 165 -5.92 -37.41 60.56
N ILE A 166 -5.20 -38.32 59.93
CA ILE A 166 -5.75 -39.37 59.07
C ILE A 166 -6.59 -40.32 59.94
N ILE A 167 -7.90 -40.35 59.72
CA ILE A 167 -8.77 -41.43 60.23
C ILE A 167 -8.58 -42.65 59.31
N PRO A 168 -8.11 -43.80 59.81
CA PRO A 168 -7.88 -44.97 58.97
C PRO A 168 -9.22 -45.62 58.59
N ILE A 169 -9.59 -45.54 57.32
CA ILE A 169 -10.63 -46.39 56.74
C ILE A 169 -9.96 -47.67 56.27
N THR A 170 -10.42 -48.80 56.81
CA THR A 170 -9.88 -50.12 56.52
C THR A 170 -10.55 -50.73 55.27
N THR A 171 -9.70 -51.41 54.49
CA THR A 171 -9.98 -52.50 53.54
C THR A 171 -10.60 -52.24 52.16
N ASN A 172 -9.88 -52.81 51.18
CA ASN A 172 -10.30 -53.41 49.90
C ASN A 172 -10.65 -52.47 48.74
N LEU A 173 -9.70 -52.29 47.81
CA LEU A 173 -9.92 -52.72 46.42
C LEU A 173 -8.60 -52.85 45.65
N GLU A 174 -7.88 -53.93 45.93
CA GLU A 174 -6.82 -54.46 45.08
C GLU A 174 -7.49 -55.27 43.97
N SER A 175 -7.77 -54.64 42.81
CA SER A 175 -7.97 -55.28 41.48
C SER A 175 -8.43 -54.29 40.42
N ILE A 176 -7.52 -53.48 39.85
CA ILE A 176 -7.62 -53.07 38.44
C ILE A 176 -6.22 -53.17 37.83
N LYS A 177 -6.03 -54.22 37.04
CA LYS A 177 -4.80 -54.59 36.33
C LYS A 177 -4.72 -53.78 35.02
N TYR A 178 -3.68 -52.98 34.85
CA TYR A 178 -3.32 -52.40 33.55
C TYR A 178 -2.14 -53.21 32.95
N PRO A 179 -2.11 -53.45 31.63
CA PRO A 179 -1.00 -54.15 31.00
C PRO A 179 0.14 -53.16 30.69
N ASP A 180 1.30 -53.43 31.27
CA ASP A 180 2.59 -52.91 30.81
C ASP A 180 3.01 -53.61 29.52
N ASP A 181 3.63 -52.87 28.60
CA ASP A 181 4.58 -53.47 27.65
C ASP A 181 5.85 -52.61 27.61
N ASP A 182 6.90 -53.22 28.16
CA ASP A 182 8.26 -52.77 28.29
C ASP A 182 9.04 -53.30 27.08
N THR A 183 9.97 -52.53 26.49
CA THR A 183 11.38 -52.96 26.43
C THR A 183 12.31 -51.96 25.75
N THR A 184 13.34 -51.67 26.53
CA THR A 184 14.69 -51.18 26.22
C THR A 184 15.41 -51.86 25.05
N ALA A 185 16.38 -51.16 24.40
CA ALA A 185 17.71 -51.72 24.08
C ALA A 185 18.72 -50.70 23.49
N SER A 186 19.85 -50.60 24.20
CA SER A 186 21.26 -50.53 23.74
C SER A 186 21.80 -49.40 22.82
N VAL A 187 22.59 -48.54 23.48
CA VAL A 187 23.95 -48.06 23.16
C VAL A 187 24.65 -48.62 21.90
N SER A 188 25.23 -47.72 21.09
CA SER A 188 26.55 -47.91 20.44
C SER A 188 27.16 -46.56 20.02
N ASN A 189 28.37 -46.29 20.51
CA ASN A 189 29.29 -45.24 20.09
C ASN A 189 29.93 -45.54 18.74
N ARG A 190 30.18 -44.53 17.90
CA ARG A 190 31.41 -44.46 17.05
C ARG A 190 31.72 -43.04 16.55
N GLU A 191 33.01 -42.76 16.51
CA GLU A 191 33.66 -41.46 16.30
C GLU A 191 33.77 -40.99 14.83
N ARG A 192 33.99 -39.67 14.68
CA ARG A 192 34.99 -38.97 13.82
C ARG A 192 34.77 -38.87 12.30
N SER A 193 34.58 -37.62 11.81
CA SER A 193 35.60 -36.86 11.03
C SER A 193 35.07 -35.55 10.41
N SER A 194 35.78 -34.43 10.63
CA SER A 194 36.00 -33.30 9.69
C SER A 194 37.43 -33.49 9.08
N PRO A 195 37.96 -32.73 8.07
CA PRO A 195 37.57 -31.42 7.51
C PRO A 195 37.74 -31.27 5.96
N THR A 196 37.50 -30.09 5.37
CA THR A 196 38.51 -29.25 4.64
C THR A 196 37.89 -28.05 3.91
N VAL A 197 38.58 -26.91 4.05
CA VAL A 197 38.40 -25.59 3.39
C VAL A 197 39.41 -25.47 2.24
N ASP A 198 39.26 -24.42 1.41
CA ASP A 198 40.20 -23.80 0.43
C ASP A 198 39.79 -24.03 -1.04
N SER A 199 39.86 -23.09 -2.00
CA SER A 199 40.18 -21.65 -2.07
C SER A 199 39.86 -21.19 -3.52
N TYR A 200 39.42 -19.94 -3.74
CA TYR A 200 39.50 -19.19 -5.03
C TYR A 200 40.83 -18.38 -5.02
N PRO A 201 41.39 -17.77 -6.11
CA PRO A 201 40.72 -17.16 -7.29
C PRO A 201 41.50 -17.10 -8.66
N ASN A 202 40.83 -16.73 -9.77
CA ASN A 202 41.27 -15.74 -10.80
C ASN A 202 40.21 -15.62 -11.93
N ILE A 203 39.45 -14.53 -12.13
CA ILE A 203 39.74 -13.24 -12.79
C ILE A 203 39.62 -13.24 -14.34
N HIS A 204 38.56 -12.53 -14.78
CA HIS A 204 38.32 -11.85 -16.07
C HIS A 204 38.14 -12.63 -17.39
N SER A 205 36.88 -12.94 -17.70
CA SER A 205 36.31 -12.66 -19.03
C SER A 205 34.80 -12.42 -18.89
N ALA A 206 34.30 -11.29 -19.39
CA ALA A 206 32.87 -11.02 -19.43
C ALA A 206 32.16 -12.16 -20.20
N PRO A 207 31.03 -12.70 -19.71
CA PRO A 207 30.36 -13.79 -20.40
C PRO A 207 29.81 -13.30 -21.75
N SER A 208 30.13 -14.04 -22.82
CA SER A 208 29.58 -13.79 -24.15
C SER A 208 28.06 -14.05 -24.12
N ILE A 209 27.28 -12.99 -24.33
CA ILE A 209 25.81 -13.07 -24.38
C ILE A 209 25.40 -13.67 -25.73
N ASP A 210 24.90 -14.89 -25.71
CA ASP A 210 24.20 -15.49 -26.85
C ASP A 210 22.86 -14.75 -27.11
N ARG A 211 22.70 -14.24 -28.33
CA ARG A 211 21.54 -13.46 -28.80
C ARG A 211 20.53 -14.30 -29.58
N SER A 212 20.75 -15.60 -29.70
CA SER A 212 19.91 -16.54 -30.44
C SER A 212 18.44 -16.59 -29.97
N ASN A 213 18.20 -16.33 -28.68
CA ASN A 213 16.87 -16.30 -28.08
C ASN A 213 16.28 -14.88 -27.93
N LYS A 214 16.89 -13.87 -28.54
CA LYS A 214 16.33 -12.51 -28.52
C LYS A 214 15.13 -12.45 -29.46
N PRO A 215 13.89 -12.20 -28.98
CA PRO A 215 12.75 -12.06 -29.87
C PRO A 215 13.02 -10.94 -30.87
N SER A 216 12.84 -11.28 -32.14
CA SER A 216 13.12 -10.48 -33.32
C SER A 216 12.48 -9.10 -33.28
N SER A 217 13.30 -8.10 -33.65
CA SER A 217 12.97 -6.74 -34.09
C SER A 217 12.14 -5.85 -33.16
N ILE A 218 12.84 -4.81 -32.69
CA ILE A 218 12.34 -3.54 -32.12
C ILE A 218 11.38 -2.77 -33.08
N LEU A 219 11.11 -3.28 -34.28
CA LEU A 219 10.35 -2.62 -35.35
C LEU A 219 9.31 -3.53 -36.03
N SER A 220 8.58 -4.36 -35.28
CA SER A 220 7.36 -5.00 -35.80
C SER A 220 6.20 -4.00 -35.83
N SER A 221 6.00 -3.41 -37.01
CA SER A 221 4.94 -2.49 -37.44
C SER A 221 3.52 -3.10 -37.47
N THR A 222 3.12 -3.78 -36.40
CA THR A 222 1.75 -4.35 -36.27
C THR A 222 1.14 -4.16 -34.88
N LEU A 223 1.45 -3.04 -34.20
CA LEU A 223 0.72 -2.67 -32.99
C LEU A 223 -0.13 -1.43 -33.28
N LYS A 224 -1.41 -1.69 -33.58
CA LYS A 224 -2.49 -0.74 -33.31
C LYS A 224 -2.34 -0.31 -31.84
N ALA A 225 -1.90 0.92 -31.61
CA ALA A 225 -1.94 1.67 -30.36
C ALA A 225 -2.18 0.84 -29.07
N GLY A 226 -1.12 0.23 -28.51
CA GLY A 226 -1.26 -0.55 -27.28
C GLY A 226 0.05 -1.16 -26.74
N LEU A 227 0.00 -1.64 -25.49
CA LEU A 227 1.08 -2.40 -24.85
C LEU A 227 1.15 -3.83 -25.41
N ARG A 228 2.37 -4.36 -25.60
CA ARG A 228 2.60 -5.75 -26.03
C ARG A 228 2.21 -6.75 -24.93
N THR A 229 1.57 -7.87 -25.31
CA THR A 229 1.31 -8.97 -24.39
C THR A 229 2.58 -9.79 -24.16
N VAL A 230 2.98 -9.96 -22.90
CA VAL A 230 4.13 -10.78 -22.48
C VAL A 230 3.66 -11.78 -21.43
N LYS A 231 4.00 -13.07 -21.62
CA LYS A 231 3.77 -14.12 -20.62
C LYS A 231 4.98 -14.20 -19.70
N ILE A 232 4.75 -14.09 -18.39
CA ILE A 232 5.81 -14.08 -17.37
C ILE A 232 5.47 -15.16 -16.35
N PRO A 233 6.43 -16.04 -15.96
CA PRO A 233 6.20 -17.01 -14.91
C PRO A 233 5.79 -16.33 -13.59
N GLY A 234 4.79 -16.88 -12.88
CA GLY A 234 4.28 -16.27 -11.64
C GLY A 234 5.31 -16.12 -10.53
N LYS A 235 6.42 -16.86 -10.59
CA LYS A 235 7.51 -16.81 -9.60
C LYS A 235 8.57 -15.73 -9.90
N VAL A 236 8.43 -14.93 -10.95
CA VAL A 236 9.47 -13.96 -11.35
C VAL A 236 9.73 -12.92 -10.26
N MET A 237 8.68 -12.36 -9.65
CA MET A 237 8.84 -11.36 -8.59
C MET A 237 9.51 -11.94 -7.35
N THR A 238 9.07 -13.12 -6.89
CA THR A 238 9.63 -13.78 -5.70
C THR A 238 11.08 -14.20 -5.93
N THR A 239 11.41 -14.70 -7.12
CA THR A 239 12.79 -15.05 -7.50
C THR A 239 13.68 -13.82 -7.55
N PHE A 240 13.20 -12.71 -8.12
CA PHE A 240 13.94 -11.45 -8.16
C PHE A 240 14.28 -10.94 -6.75
N LEU A 241 13.29 -10.91 -5.84
CA LEU A 241 13.50 -10.49 -4.45
C LEU A 241 14.50 -11.40 -3.71
N LEU A 242 14.43 -12.71 -3.92
CA LEU A 242 15.37 -13.67 -3.34
C LEU A 242 16.81 -13.40 -3.80
N LEU A 243 17.00 -13.13 -5.10
CA LEU A 243 18.32 -12.85 -5.66
C LEU A 243 18.85 -11.47 -5.22
N ALA A 244 17.96 -10.48 -5.10
CA ALA A 244 18.32 -9.13 -4.68
C ALA A 244 18.68 -9.05 -3.18
N GLN A 245 18.21 -9.98 -2.35
CA GLN A 245 18.38 -9.96 -0.90
C GLN A 245 19.84 -9.77 -0.45
N ARG A 246 20.78 -10.51 -1.06
CA ARG A 246 22.21 -10.40 -0.73
C ARG A 246 22.76 -9.01 -1.04
N ASN A 247 22.30 -8.40 -2.14
CA ASN A 247 22.73 -7.06 -2.53
C ASN A 247 22.14 -6.01 -1.57
N THR A 248 20.87 -6.15 -1.18
CA THR A 248 20.25 -5.30 -0.15
C THR A 248 21.01 -5.37 1.18
N MET A 249 21.43 -6.56 1.62
CA MET A 249 22.22 -6.73 2.84
C MET A 249 23.59 -6.05 2.77
N ASN A 250 24.16 -5.94 1.57
CA ASN A 250 25.45 -5.29 1.32
C ASN A 250 25.31 -3.82 0.93
N ASN A 251 24.12 -3.23 1.08
CA ASN A 251 23.83 -1.85 0.68
C ASN A 251 24.10 -1.57 -0.81
N ILE A 252 23.88 -2.58 -1.66
CA ILE A 252 24.03 -2.52 -3.12
C ILE A 252 22.62 -2.57 -3.74
N GLU A 253 22.29 -1.56 -4.54
CA GLU A 253 21.00 -1.48 -5.21
C GLU A 253 20.92 -2.50 -6.36
N THR A 254 19.82 -3.26 -6.40
CA THR A 254 19.49 -4.15 -7.52
C THR A 254 18.10 -3.80 -8.03
N CYS A 255 18.04 -3.17 -9.21
CA CYS A 255 16.81 -2.68 -9.80
C CYS A 255 16.37 -3.56 -10.96
N GLY A 256 15.09 -3.97 -10.96
CA GLY A 256 14.44 -4.67 -12.06
C GLY A 256 13.13 -3.97 -12.40
N ILE A 257 12.94 -3.59 -13.67
CA ILE A 257 11.74 -2.87 -14.11
C ILE A 257 10.85 -3.82 -14.90
N LEU A 258 9.63 -4.04 -14.40
CA LEU A 258 8.55 -4.67 -15.14
C LEU A 258 7.37 -3.68 -15.21
N ALA A 259 7.15 -3.11 -16.40
CA ALA A 259 6.08 -2.15 -16.63
C ALA A 259 5.05 -2.72 -17.61
N GLY A 260 3.78 -2.66 -17.25
CA GLY A 260 2.68 -3.12 -18.08
C GLY A 260 1.38 -3.25 -17.29
N SER A 261 0.30 -3.62 -17.98
CA SER A 261 -0.96 -3.98 -17.35
C SER A 261 -1.03 -5.50 -17.20
N LEU A 262 -1.21 -5.98 -15.97
CA LEU A 262 -1.42 -7.40 -15.71
C LEU A 262 -2.83 -7.78 -16.15
N VAL A 263 -2.94 -8.61 -17.17
CA VAL A 263 -4.21 -9.19 -17.60
C VAL A 263 -4.44 -10.45 -16.77
N SER A 264 -5.13 -10.34 -15.62
CA SER A 264 -5.53 -11.53 -14.85
C SER A 264 -6.90 -12.03 -15.34
N PRO A 265 -7.01 -13.31 -15.74
CA PRO A 265 -8.29 -13.99 -15.68
C PRO A 265 -8.51 -14.37 -14.21
N MET A 266 -9.52 -13.78 -13.58
CA MET A 266 -9.95 -13.95 -12.18
C MET A 266 -9.34 -13.04 -11.11
N ARG A 267 -10.27 -12.49 -10.32
CA ARG A 267 -10.12 -11.74 -9.08
C ARG A 267 -9.32 -12.54 -8.05
N GLN A 268 -8.23 -11.96 -7.52
CA GLN A 268 -7.81 -12.14 -6.13
C GLN A 268 -6.77 -11.09 -5.72
N GLN A 269 -7.16 -10.31 -4.72
CA GLN A 269 -6.36 -9.54 -3.75
C GLN A 269 -4.91 -9.22 -4.12
N GLY A 270 -4.67 -7.97 -4.51
CA GLY A 270 -3.34 -7.41 -4.65
C GLY A 270 -2.64 -7.28 -3.30
N ILE A 271 -1.65 -8.12 -3.07
CA ILE A 271 -0.62 -7.92 -2.06
C ILE A 271 0.34 -6.85 -2.61
N PHE A 272 0.38 -5.68 -1.98
CA PHE A 272 1.44 -4.69 -2.17
C PHE A 272 2.51 -4.93 -1.11
N VAL A 273 3.73 -5.23 -1.52
CA VAL A 273 4.92 -5.12 -0.65
C VAL A 273 5.63 -3.82 -1.03
N ASN A 274 5.71 -2.90 -0.08
CA ASN A 274 6.63 -1.76 -0.10
C ASN A 274 8.03 -2.28 0.22
N VAL A 275 9.04 -1.87 -0.56
CA VAL A 275 10.42 -1.74 -0.11
C VAL A 275 10.70 -0.25 -0.01
#